data_AF-A0A9J7EEB4-F1
#
_entry.id   AF-A0A9J7EEB4-F1
#
_cell.length_a   1.000
_cell.length_b   1.000
_cell.length_c   1.000
_cell.angle_alpha   90.00
_cell.angle_beta   90.00
_cell.angle_gamma   90.00
#
_symmetry.space_group_name_H-M   'P 1'
#
loop_
_entity.id
_entity.type
_entity.pdbx_description
1 polymer ?
#
loop_
_entity_poly.entity_id
_entity_poly.type
_entity_poly.pdbx_seq_one_letter_code
_entity_poly.pdbx_strand_id
1 'polypeptide(L)'
;MELPVLDKFCFVFDLKTGCMVMGLANTIITFVLTLLLITFAVNIKDISEAQMKRDDVEYAMSSVVYTIVVLLIVLLVVKFLLDVVFVYAVYKEKCSLLKKYCIFWIIFLVLYIIGFLKTLFHMDAGHVISQIIFIAENFYFIVVTRSYLISINEDGVL
;
A
#
# COMPACT_ATOMS: atom_id res chain seq x y z
N MET A 1 -12.55 20.05 -13.87
CA MET A 1 -12.92 18.64 -14.05
C MET A 1 -13.10 18.05 -12.67
N GLU A 2 -14.35 17.86 -12.27
CA GLU A 2 -14.70 17.24 -11.00
C GLU A 2 -14.33 15.75 -11.06
N LEU A 3 -13.63 15.23 -10.06
CA LEU A 3 -13.29 13.79 -10.02
C LEU A 3 -14.58 12.96 -9.99
N PRO A 4 -14.63 11.83 -10.73
CA PRO A 4 -15.82 10.99 -10.81
C PRO A 4 -16.24 10.52 -9.41
N VAL A 5 -17.53 10.64 -9.14
CA VAL A 5 -18.18 10.15 -7.92
C VAL A 5 -18.81 8.79 -8.25
N LEU A 6 -18.49 7.77 -7.46
CA LEU A 6 -19.10 6.44 -7.57
C LEU A 6 -20.30 6.33 -6.62
N ASP A 7 -21.46 5.92 -7.13
CA ASP A 7 -22.64 5.62 -6.31
C ASP A 7 -22.64 4.19 -5.73
N LYS A 8 -21.81 3.30 -6.29
CA LYS A 8 -21.69 1.89 -5.83
C LYS A 8 -20.26 1.37 -6.00
N PHE A 9 -19.79 0.59 -5.03
CA PHE A 9 -18.54 -0.15 -5.15
C PHE A 9 -18.70 -1.33 -6.11
N CYS A 10 -17.81 -1.43 -7.10
CA CYS A 10 -17.89 -2.43 -8.18
C CYS A 10 -19.30 -2.58 -8.78
N PHE A 11 -20.07 -1.49 -8.90
CA PHE A 11 -21.45 -1.44 -9.42
C PHE A 11 -22.53 -2.21 -8.63
N VAL A 12 -22.16 -3.01 -7.63
CA VAL A 12 -23.07 -3.96 -6.98
C VAL A 12 -23.19 -3.72 -5.46
N PHE A 13 -22.14 -3.22 -4.81
CA PHE A 13 -22.10 -3.10 -3.35
C PHE A 13 -22.22 -1.65 -2.88
N ASP A 14 -22.78 -1.45 -1.69
CA ASP A 14 -22.77 -0.15 -1.01
C ASP A 14 -21.33 0.33 -0.77
N LEU A 15 -21.09 1.64 -0.91
CA LEU A 15 -19.75 2.22 -0.74
C LEU A 15 -19.12 1.91 0.61
N LYS A 16 -19.93 1.89 1.68
CA LYS A 16 -19.46 1.55 3.03
C LYS A 16 -18.86 0.14 3.08
N THR A 17 -19.61 -0.82 2.54
CA THR A 17 -19.19 -2.23 2.46
C THR A 17 -17.97 -2.36 1.56
N GLY A 18 -17.94 -1.64 0.43
CA GLY A 18 -16.78 -1.60 -0.47
C GLY A 18 -15.50 -1.07 0.17
N CYS A 19 -15.58 0.09 0.83
CA CYS A 19 -14.45 0.67 1.57
C CYS A 19 -13.95 -0.26 2.68
N MET A 20 -14.88 -0.90 3.41
CA MET A 20 -14.51 -1.83 4.49
C MET A 20 -13.85 -3.09 3.96
N VAL A 21 -14.40 -3.71 2.90
CA VAL A 21 -13.83 -4.89 2.27
C VAL A 21 -12.46 -4.59 1.66
N MET A 22 -12.31 -3.48 0.96
CA MET A 22 -11.05 -3.11 0.33
C MET A 22 -9.97 -2.75 1.37
N GLY A 23 -10.34 -2.04 2.44
CA GLY A 23 -9.44 -1.79 3.57
C GLY A 23 -9.02 -3.09 4.29
N LEU A 24 -9.95 -4.02 4.49
CA LEU A 24 -9.67 -5.32 5.11
C LEU A 24 -8.77 -6.18 4.22
N ALA A 25 -9.06 -6.25 2.91
CA ALA A 25 -8.24 -6.97 1.94
C ALA A 25 -6.81 -6.43 1.91
N ASN A 26 -6.64 -5.10 1.85
CA ASN A 26 -5.33 -4.46 1.88
C ASN A 26 -4.57 -4.75 3.19
N THR A 27 -5.27 -4.77 4.32
CA THR A 27 -4.71 -5.15 5.63
C THR A 27 -4.20 -6.59 5.63
N ILE A 28 -5.01 -7.54 5.13
CA ILE A 28 -4.64 -8.96 5.04
C ILE A 28 -3.45 -9.16 4.10
N ILE A 29 -3.48 -8.57 2.91
CA ILE A 29 -2.39 -8.66 1.93
C ILE A 29 -1.09 -8.10 2.52
N THR A 30 -1.16 -6.93 3.17
CA THR A 30 0.01 -6.30 3.80
C THR A 30 0.58 -7.17 4.91
N PHE A 31 -0.28 -7.79 5.72
CA PHE A 31 0.13 -8.70 6.77
C PHE A 31 0.83 -9.95 6.22
N VAL A 32 0.26 -10.60 5.21
CA VAL A 32 0.87 -11.76 4.54
C VAL A 32 2.21 -11.39 3.92
N LEU A 33 2.29 -10.26 3.21
CA LEU A 33 3.53 -9.78 2.60
C LEU A 33 4.61 -9.48 3.64
N THR A 34 4.22 -8.93 4.79
CA THR A 34 5.13 -8.69 5.92
C THR A 34 5.70 -10.01 6.45
N LEU A 35 4.88 -11.03 6.64
CA LEU A 35 5.33 -12.35 7.07
C LEU A 35 6.30 -12.98 6.07
N LEU A 36 5.99 -12.92 4.77
CA LEU A 36 6.86 -13.41 3.71
C LEU A 36 8.23 -12.72 3.71
N LEU A 37 8.26 -11.40 3.88
CA LEU A 37 9.52 -10.65 3.96
C LEU A 37 10.31 -10.94 5.23
N ILE A 38 9.66 -11.18 6.36
CA ILE A 38 10.34 -11.64 7.58
C ILE A 38 11.02 -12.99 7.33
N THR A 39 10.32 -13.95 6.73
CA THR A 39 10.93 -15.24 6.36
C THR A 39 12.10 -15.06 5.40
N PHE A 40 11.97 -14.16 4.43
CA PHE A 40 13.05 -13.83 3.50
C PHE A 40 14.26 -13.20 4.20
N ALA A 41 14.03 -12.30 5.16
CA ALA A 41 15.09 -11.68 5.96
C ALA A 41 15.87 -12.70 6.79
N VAL A 42 15.18 -13.67 7.39
CA VAL A 42 15.81 -14.78 8.13
C VAL A 42 16.67 -15.63 7.19
N ASN A 43 16.15 -16.02 6.03
CA ASN A 43 16.92 -16.78 5.05
C ASN A 43 18.18 -16.04 4.57
N ILE A 44 18.09 -14.73 4.30
CA ILE A 44 19.27 -13.93 3.92
C ILE A 44 20.31 -13.93 5.05
N LYS A 45 19.86 -13.80 6.30
CA LYS A 45 20.77 -13.81 7.46
C LYS A 45 21.51 -15.14 7.56
N ASP A 46 20.80 -16.26 7.45
CA ASP A 46 21.41 -17.60 7.53
C ASP A 46 22.42 -17.85 6.41
N ILE A 47 22.10 -17.42 5.18
CA ILE A 47 23.02 -17.50 4.02
C ILE A 47 24.25 -16.61 4.23
N SER A 48 24.04 -15.39 4.72
CA SER A 48 25.11 -14.43 5.00
C SER A 48 26.08 -14.96 6.04
N GLU A 49 25.58 -15.54 7.14
CA GLU A 49 26.41 -16.17 8.18
C GLU A 49 27.20 -17.38 7.65
N ALA A 50 26.65 -18.12 6.68
CA ALA A 50 27.35 -19.21 6.01
C ALA A 50 28.43 -18.72 5.01
N GLN A 51 28.18 -17.63 4.28
CA GLN A 51 29.10 -17.02 3.32
C GLN A 51 30.22 -16.21 3.97
N MET A 52 30.01 -15.64 5.16
CA MET A 52 31.03 -14.92 5.94
C MET A 52 32.26 -15.79 6.26
N LYS A 53 32.16 -17.12 6.10
CA LYS A 53 33.27 -18.06 6.24
C LYS A 53 34.06 -18.32 4.94
N ARG A 54 33.64 -17.77 3.79
CA ARG A 54 34.18 -18.13 2.47
C ARG A 54 34.65 -16.95 1.60
N ASP A 55 34.08 -15.74 1.67
CA ASP A 55 34.53 -14.58 0.88
C ASP A 55 33.99 -13.22 1.39
N ASP A 56 34.82 -12.17 1.39
CA ASP A 56 34.49 -10.85 1.98
C ASP A 56 33.67 -9.91 1.06
N VAL A 57 33.76 -10.07 -0.28
CA VAL A 57 33.11 -9.16 -1.25
C VAL A 57 31.62 -9.48 -1.43
N GLU A 58 31.23 -10.76 -1.47
CA GLU A 58 29.81 -11.17 -1.51
C GLU A 58 29.06 -10.79 -0.22
N TYR A 59 29.76 -10.79 0.92
CA TYR A 59 29.21 -10.43 2.22
C TYR A 59 28.72 -8.97 2.27
N ALA A 60 29.47 -8.04 1.67
CA ALA A 60 29.10 -6.62 1.61
C ALA A 60 27.80 -6.40 0.82
N MET A 61 27.61 -7.10 -0.31
CA MET A 61 26.39 -7.01 -1.12
C MET A 61 25.17 -7.62 -0.39
N SER A 62 25.36 -8.75 0.29
CA SER A 62 24.33 -9.38 1.12
C SER A 62 23.87 -8.50 2.27
N SER A 63 24.79 -7.78 2.92
CA SER A 63 24.51 -6.85 4.02
C SER A 63 23.62 -5.65 3.60
N VAL A 64 23.85 -5.09 2.42
CA VAL A 64 23.02 -3.99 1.88
C VAL A 64 21.60 -4.48 1.59
N VAL A 65 21.46 -5.65 0.95
CA VAL A 65 20.15 -6.25 0.66
C VAL A 65 19.39 -6.55 1.94
N TYR A 66 20.05 -7.12 2.96
CA TYR A 66 19.44 -7.35 4.26
C TYR A 66 18.93 -6.06 4.91
N THR A 67 19.74 -4.99 4.88
CA THR A 67 19.34 -3.69 5.42
C THR A 67 18.11 -3.11 4.72
N ILE A 68 18.04 -3.22 3.39
CA ILE A 68 16.88 -2.79 2.59
C ILE A 68 15.65 -3.60 2.96
N VAL A 69 15.77 -4.93 3.09
CA VAL A 69 14.66 -5.82 3.45
C VAL A 69 14.11 -5.48 4.84
N VAL A 70 14.99 -5.26 5.83
CA VAL A 70 14.57 -4.84 7.18
C VAL A 70 13.84 -3.50 7.14
N LEU A 71 14.34 -2.53 6.38
CA LEU A 71 13.69 -1.22 6.22
C LEU A 71 12.30 -1.36 5.58
N LEU A 72 12.15 -2.23 4.57
CA LEU A 72 10.85 -2.53 3.95
C LEU A 72 9.87 -3.17 4.92
N ILE A 73 10.32 -4.08 5.80
CA ILE A 73 9.48 -4.67 6.85
C ILE A 73 8.92 -3.58 7.77
N VAL A 74 9.77 -2.64 8.21
CA VAL A 74 9.34 -1.53 9.07
C VAL A 74 8.29 -0.67 8.36
N LEU A 75 8.50 -0.33 7.09
CA LEU A 75 7.53 0.43 6.29
C LEU A 75 6.20 -0.31 6.13
N LEU A 76 6.22 -1.64 5.94
CA LEU A 76 5.01 -2.45 5.83
C LEU A 76 4.25 -2.53 7.15
N VAL A 77 4.94 -2.58 8.29
CA VAL A 77 4.28 -2.51 9.61
C VAL A 77 3.60 -1.15 9.80
N VAL A 78 4.26 -0.06 9.43
CA VAL A 78 3.64 1.28 9.46
C VAL A 78 2.41 1.33 8.54
N LYS A 79 2.51 0.79 7.32
CA LYS A 79 1.38 0.67 6.39
C LYS A 79 0.23 -0.14 6.99
N PHE A 80 0.52 -1.28 7.60
CA PHE A 80 -0.48 -2.12 8.26
C PHE A 80 -1.23 -1.35 9.36
N LEU A 81 -0.52 -0.59 10.20
CA LEU A 81 -1.16 0.25 11.22
C LEU A 81 -2.06 1.32 10.60
N LEU A 82 -1.63 1.96 9.52
CA LEU A 82 -2.42 2.94 8.79
C LEU A 82 -3.69 2.31 8.17
N ASP A 83 -3.59 1.10 7.62
CA ASP A 83 -4.72 0.38 7.03
C ASP A 83 -5.73 -0.04 8.12
N VAL A 84 -5.28 -0.45 9.31
CA VAL A 84 -6.16 -0.71 10.46
C VAL A 84 -6.87 0.56 10.92
N VAL A 85 -6.15 1.69 11.02
CA VAL A 85 -6.74 2.99 11.37
C VAL A 85 -7.77 3.42 10.32
N PHE A 86 -7.52 3.15 9.04
CA PHE A 86 -8.47 3.40 7.96
C PHE A 86 -9.74 2.58 8.12
N VAL A 87 -9.64 1.27 8.32
CA VAL A 87 -10.79 0.39 8.54
C VAL A 87 -11.59 0.86 9.77
N TYR A 88 -10.91 1.24 10.84
CA TYR A 88 -11.55 1.81 12.03
C TYR A 88 -12.27 3.14 11.72
N ALA A 89 -11.66 4.04 10.94
CA ALA A 89 -12.26 5.30 10.54
C ALA A 89 -13.51 5.12 9.69
N VAL A 90 -13.51 4.12 8.79
CA VAL A 90 -14.68 3.73 7.98
C VAL A 90 -15.78 3.15 8.88
N TYR A 91 -15.43 2.26 9.82
CA TYR A 91 -16.38 1.64 10.74
C TYR A 91 -17.06 2.65 11.67
N LYS A 92 -16.30 3.62 12.19
CA LYS A 92 -16.80 4.70 13.06
C LYS A 92 -17.32 5.92 12.31
N GLU A 93 -17.36 5.89 10.98
CA GLU A 93 -17.81 6.99 10.10
C GLU A 93 -17.14 8.34 10.45
N LYS A 94 -15.85 8.30 10.84
CA LYS A 94 -15.11 9.50 11.23
C LYS A 94 -14.57 10.21 9.98
N CYS A 95 -15.39 11.08 9.38
CA CYS A 95 -15.04 11.84 8.17
C CYS A 95 -13.71 12.60 8.27
N SER A 96 -13.37 13.15 9.44
CA SER A 96 -12.11 13.89 9.64
C SER A 96 -10.87 12.99 9.49
N LEU A 97 -10.91 11.75 10.00
CA LEU A 97 -9.82 10.79 9.85
C LEU A 97 -9.73 10.28 8.41
N LEU A 98 -10.88 9.99 7.79
CA LEU A 98 -10.97 9.52 6.41
C LEU A 98 -10.43 10.57 5.41
N LYS A 99 -10.75 11.86 5.65
CA LYS A 99 -10.25 12.98 4.84
C LYS A 99 -8.72 13.10 4.91
N LYS A 100 -8.16 13.04 6.12
CA LYS A 100 -6.71 13.11 6.34
C LYS A 100 -5.99 11.93 5.68
N TYR A 101 -6.54 10.73 5.81
CA TYR A 101 -6.00 9.52 5.18
C TYR A 101 -6.03 9.61 3.64
N CYS A 102 -7.14 10.09 3.07
CA CYS A 102 -7.28 10.28 1.62
C CYS A 102 -6.27 11.30 1.06
N ILE A 103 -6.08 12.44 1.73
CA ILE A 103 -5.07 13.45 1.34
C ILE A 103 -3.66 12.86 1.42
N PHE A 104 -3.33 12.16 2.52
CA PHE A 104 -2.04 11.50 2.69
C PHE A 104 -1.76 10.50 1.56
N TRP A 105 -2.73 9.66 1.21
CA TRP A 105 -2.59 8.68 0.13
C TRP A 105 -2.46 9.30 -1.25
N ILE A 106 -3.18 10.39 -1.54
CA ILE A 106 -3.03 11.12 -2.82
C ILE A 106 -1.58 11.62 -2.97
N ILE A 107 -1.02 12.21 -1.92
CA ILE A 107 0.38 12.70 -1.95
C ILE A 107 1.33 11.52 -2.19
N PHE A 108 1.13 10.41 -1.49
CA PHE A 108 1.96 9.22 -1.63
C PHE A 108 1.87 8.62 -3.05
N LEU A 109 0.68 8.56 -3.64
CA LEU A 109 0.47 8.10 -5.01
C LEU A 109 1.21 8.97 -6.03
N VAL A 110 1.16 10.30 -5.88
CA VAL A 110 1.87 11.22 -6.78
C VAL A 110 3.37 11.02 -6.69
N LEU A 111 3.93 10.91 -5.47
CA LEU A 111 5.35 10.61 -5.28
C LEU A 111 5.74 9.26 -5.91
N TYR A 112 4.89 8.25 -5.76
CA TYR A 112 5.09 6.92 -6.35
C TYR A 112 5.12 6.98 -7.88
N ILE A 113 4.20 7.73 -8.51
CA ILE A 113 4.16 7.91 -9.97
C ILE A 113 5.44 8.61 -10.46
N ILE A 114 5.94 9.63 -9.75
CA ILE A 114 7.19 10.31 -10.12
C ILE A 114 8.38 9.32 -10.04
N GLY A 115 8.44 8.51 -8.98
CA GLY A 115 9.47 7.47 -8.83
C GLY A 115 9.40 6.42 -9.94
N PHE A 116 8.18 5.97 -10.27
CA PHE A 116 7.91 5.04 -11.36
C PHE A 116 8.35 5.59 -12.72
N LEU A 117 8.01 6.85 -13.06
CA LEU A 117 8.43 7.48 -14.31
C LEU A 117 9.96 7.53 -14.45
N LYS A 118 10.68 7.74 -13.35
CA LYS A 118 12.16 7.72 -13.34
C LYS A 118 12.72 6.32 -13.64
N THR A 119 12.06 5.28 -13.16
CA THR A 119 12.51 3.89 -13.32
C THR A 119 11.93 3.18 -14.54
N LEU A 120 10.91 3.77 -15.20
CA LEU A 120 10.16 3.19 -16.31
C LEU A 120 11.06 2.66 -17.45
N PHE A 121 12.10 3.41 -17.81
CA PHE A 121 13.01 3.05 -18.90
C PHE A 121 14.08 2.00 -18.52
N HIS A 122 14.18 1.65 -17.24
CA HIS A 122 15.16 0.69 -16.71
C HIS A 122 14.52 -0.63 -16.26
N MET A 123 13.20 -0.77 -16.40
CA MET A 123 12.44 -1.92 -15.92
C MET A 123 12.03 -2.85 -17.05
N ASP A 124 11.98 -4.14 -16.76
CA ASP A 124 11.42 -5.15 -17.65
C ASP A 124 9.92 -4.94 -17.86
N ALA A 125 9.41 -5.29 -19.04
CA ALA A 125 8.00 -5.11 -19.41
C ALA A 125 7.03 -5.76 -18.38
N GLY A 126 7.39 -6.92 -17.83
CA GLY A 126 6.58 -7.58 -16.80
C GLY A 126 6.45 -6.76 -15.52
N HIS A 127 7.53 -6.10 -15.11
CA HIS A 127 7.52 -5.21 -13.94
C HIS A 127 6.70 -3.96 -14.22
N VAL A 128 6.84 -3.36 -15.40
CA VAL A 128 6.07 -2.17 -15.80
C VAL A 128 4.56 -2.45 -15.73
N ILE A 129 4.10 -3.59 -16.25
CA ILE A 129 2.68 -3.98 -16.20
C ILE A 129 2.20 -4.13 -14.76
N SER A 130 2.96 -4.83 -13.90
CA SER A 130 2.61 -4.98 -12.49
C SER A 130 2.50 -3.64 -11.75
N GLN A 131 3.38 -2.69 -12.08
CA GLN A 131 3.38 -1.35 -11.48
C GLN A 131 2.18 -0.53 -11.94
N ILE A 132 1.79 -0.64 -13.22
CA ILE A 132 0.59 0.02 -13.75
C ILE A 132 -0.68 -0.50 -13.07
N ILE A 133 -0.79 -1.83 -12.90
CA ILE A 133 -1.93 -2.45 -12.20
C ILE A 133 -1.98 -1.95 -10.75
N PHE A 134 -0.84 -1.90 -10.06
CA PHE A 134 -0.75 -1.38 -8.70
C PHE A 134 -1.19 0.10 -8.62
N ILE A 135 -0.76 0.95 -9.55
CA ILE A 135 -1.20 2.35 -9.62
C ILE A 135 -2.71 2.44 -9.84
N ALA A 136 -3.26 1.64 -10.76
CA ALA A 136 -4.68 1.63 -11.07
C ALA A 136 -5.53 1.20 -9.86
N GLU A 137 -5.11 0.18 -9.12
CA GLU A 137 -5.77 -0.29 -7.90
C GLU A 137 -5.76 0.80 -6.81
N ASN A 138 -4.60 1.43 -6.56
CA ASN A 138 -4.50 2.50 -5.56
C ASN A 138 -5.30 3.74 -5.96
N PHE A 139 -5.34 4.09 -7.25
CA PHE A 139 -6.17 5.17 -7.75
C PHE A 139 -7.67 4.86 -7.56
N TYR A 140 -8.09 3.64 -7.89
CA TYR A 140 -9.47 3.20 -7.65
C TYR A 140 -9.85 3.26 -6.17
N PHE A 141 -8.96 2.81 -5.28
CA PHE A 141 -9.17 2.87 -3.84
C PHE A 141 -9.40 4.31 -3.32
N ILE A 142 -8.62 5.28 -3.83
CA ILE A 142 -8.79 6.70 -3.50
C ILE A 142 -10.14 7.22 -4.00
N VAL A 143 -10.53 6.89 -5.23
CA VAL A 143 -11.81 7.32 -5.80
C VAL A 143 -12.99 6.77 -5.00
N VAL A 144 -12.95 5.49 -4.63
CA VAL A 144 -13.97 4.84 -3.79
C VAL A 144 -14.05 5.50 -2.42
N THR A 145 -12.89 5.73 -1.76
CA THR A 145 -12.83 6.38 -0.45
C THR A 145 -13.35 7.81 -0.49
N ARG A 146 -13.00 8.57 -1.53
CA ARG A 146 -13.51 9.94 -1.74
C ARG A 146 -15.03 9.94 -1.96
N SER A 147 -15.52 9.02 -2.77
CA SER A 147 -16.96 8.90 -3.05
C SER A 147 -17.73 8.56 -1.77
N TYR A 148 -17.20 7.66 -0.92
CA TYR A 148 -17.77 7.36 0.39
C TYR A 148 -17.73 8.56 1.35
N LEU A 149 -16.65 9.36 1.29
CA LEU A 149 -16.56 10.58 2.09
C LEU A 149 -17.62 11.61 1.69
N ILE A 150 -17.92 11.72 0.40
CA ILE A 150 -18.98 12.59 -0.12
C ILE A 150 -20.34 12.06 0.31
N SER A 151 -20.60 10.76 0.19
CA SER A 151 -21.90 10.18 0.57
C SER A 151 -22.20 10.39 2.06
N ILE A 152 -21.22 10.20 2.95
CA ILE A 152 -21.43 10.50 4.39
C ILE A 152 -21.65 12.01 4.64
N ASN A 153 -21.05 12.88 3.82
CA ASN A 153 -21.22 14.34 3.95
C ASN A 153 -22.52 14.86 3.31
N GLU A 154 -23.14 14.11 2.40
CA GLU A 154 -24.45 14.42 1.82
C GLU A 154 -25.59 13.84 2.68
N ASP A 155 -25.41 12.64 3.25
CA ASP A 155 -26.36 12.03 4.20
C ASP A 155 -26.30 12.67 5.60
N GLY A 156 -25.16 13.31 5.92
CA GLY A 156 -24.94 14.07 7.14
C GLY A 156 -25.15 15.57 6.93
N VAL A 157 -26.37 16.04 7.13
CA VAL A 157 -26.66 17.47 7.38
C VAL A 157 -25.81 17.95 8.56
N LEU A 158 -24.69 18.62 8.28
CA LEU A 158 -23.98 19.54 9.15
C LEU A 158 -23.29 20.62 8.30
#